data_AF-A0A2N7XTM2-F1
#
_entry.id   AF-A0A2N7XTM2-F1
#
_cell.length_a   1.000
_cell.length_b   1.000
_cell.length_c   1.000
_cell.angle_alpha   90.00
_cell.angle_beta   90.00
_cell.angle_gamma   90.00
#
_symmetry.space_group_name_H-M   'P 1'
#
loop_
_entity.id
_entity.type
_entity.pdbx_description
1 polymer ?
#
loop_
_entity_poly.entity_id
_entity_poly.type
_entity_poly.pdbx_seq_one_letter_code
_entity_poly.pdbx_strand_id
1 'polypeptide(L)'
;AAPFDFADAYQPASGMKRWLAGTPSMLAMAGLEAGVDLWRAVDQQAVATKSAALFDQFAAIGARLNLECASPANPERRGSHISFRHPQA
;
A
#
# COMPACT_ATOMS: atom_id res chain seq x y z
N ALA A 1 -30.19 6.35 -2.79
CA ALA A 1 -29.82 7.58 -2.05
C ALA A 1 -30.18 8.80 -2.86
N ALA A 2 -30.82 9.78 -2.23
CA ALA A 2 -31.06 11.12 -2.76
C ALA A 2 -30.47 12.15 -1.76
N PRO A 3 -29.15 12.41 -1.83
CA PRO A 3 -28.40 13.10 -0.76
C PRO A 3 -28.79 14.57 -0.53
N PHE A 4 -29.62 15.14 -1.40
CA PHE A 4 -30.10 16.52 -1.31
C PHE A 4 -31.61 16.64 -1.11
N ASP A 5 -32.34 15.52 -1.01
CA ASP A 5 -33.79 15.54 -0.75
C ASP A 5 -34.10 15.81 0.73
N PHE A 6 -33.10 15.67 1.62
CA PHE A 6 -33.21 15.86 3.08
C PHE A 6 -34.42 15.15 3.72
N ALA A 7 -34.88 14.03 3.15
CA ALA A 7 -35.95 13.22 3.71
C ALA A 7 -35.52 12.52 5.00
N ASP A 8 -36.42 12.39 5.97
CA ASP A 8 -36.15 11.78 7.28
C ASP A 8 -35.71 10.31 7.18
N ALA A 9 -36.24 9.58 6.19
CA ALA A 9 -35.92 8.18 5.97
C ALA A 9 -34.59 8.03 5.21
N TYR A 10 -33.61 7.40 5.86
CA TYR A 10 -32.36 7.03 5.20
C TYR A 10 -32.60 6.05 4.05
N GLN A 11 -32.12 6.41 2.87
CA GLN A 11 -32.04 5.50 1.73
C GLN A 11 -30.57 5.32 1.31
N PRO A 12 -29.99 4.11 1.45
CA PRO A 12 -28.60 3.88 1.10
C PRO A 12 -28.32 4.09 -0.39
N ALA A 13 -27.07 4.39 -0.72
CA ALA A 13 -26.59 4.27 -2.09
C ALA A 13 -26.37 2.79 -2.45
N SER A 14 -26.30 2.45 -3.74
CA SER A 14 -25.98 1.09 -4.17
C SER A 14 -24.48 0.80 -4.00
N GLY A 15 -24.16 -0.48 -3.74
CA GLY A 15 -22.78 -0.97 -3.68
C GLY A 15 -21.93 -0.27 -2.61
N MET A 16 -20.65 -0.07 -2.94
CA MET A 16 -19.65 0.49 -2.00
C MET A 16 -19.95 1.93 -1.57
N LYS A 17 -20.69 2.71 -2.37
CA LYS A 17 -21.00 4.12 -2.06
C LYS A 17 -21.80 4.28 -0.78
N ARG A 18 -22.50 3.23 -0.32
CA ARG A 18 -23.25 3.26 0.95
C ARG A 18 -22.37 3.43 2.19
N TRP A 19 -21.07 3.17 2.06
CA TRP A 19 -20.08 3.30 3.14
C TRP A 19 -19.46 4.69 3.22
N LEU A 20 -19.77 5.59 2.28
CA LEU A 20 -19.36 6.99 2.37
C LEU A 20 -20.14 7.68 3.49
N ALA A 21 -19.45 8.45 4.31
CA ALA A 21 -20.04 9.20 5.41
C ALA A 21 -19.39 10.58 5.49
N GLY A 22 -20.23 11.61 5.60
CA GLY A 22 -19.79 13.01 5.67
C GLY A 22 -19.07 13.50 4.41
N THR A 23 -18.56 14.73 4.49
CA THR A 23 -17.71 15.31 3.44
C THR A 23 -16.29 14.74 3.58
N PRO A 24 -15.70 14.19 2.50
CA PRO A 24 -14.34 13.63 2.56
C PRO A 24 -13.29 14.74 2.74
N SER A 25 -12.09 14.36 3.20
CA SER A 25 -10.95 15.26 3.28
C SER A 25 -10.44 15.62 1.87
N MET A 26 -10.92 16.73 1.33
CA MET A 26 -10.66 17.12 -0.06
C MET A 26 -9.17 17.25 -0.40
N LEU A 27 -8.33 17.73 0.54
CA LEU A 27 -6.88 17.83 0.33
C LEU A 27 -6.20 16.45 0.30
N ALA A 28 -6.59 15.54 1.19
CA ALA A 28 -6.06 14.18 1.19
C ALA A 28 -6.50 13.40 -0.07
N MET A 29 -7.73 13.63 -0.53
CA MET A 29 -8.24 13.05 -1.78
C MET A 29 -7.42 13.51 -2.99
N ALA A 30 -7.07 14.79 -3.07
CA ALA A 30 -6.20 15.30 -4.14
C ALA A 30 -4.79 14.65 -4.11
N GLY A 31 -4.22 14.46 -2.92
CA GLY A 31 -2.94 13.75 -2.77
C GLY A 31 -3.02 12.27 -3.19
N LEU A 32 -4.12 11.60 -2.87
CA LEU A 32 -4.38 10.22 -3.30
C LEU A 32 -4.51 10.12 -4.82
N GLU A 33 -5.26 11.03 -5.45
CA GLU A 33 -5.44 11.08 -6.91
C GLU A 33 -4.08 11.20 -7.63
N ALA A 34 -3.23 12.14 -7.20
CA ALA A 34 -1.88 12.28 -7.73
C ALA A 34 -1.04 11.00 -7.55
N GLY A 35 -1.12 10.36 -6.39
CA GLY A 35 -0.43 9.08 -6.13
C GLY A 35 -0.90 7.94 -7.05
N VAL A 36 -2.21 7.85 -7.32
CA VAL A 36 -2.79 6.85 -8.23
C VAL A 36 -2.36 7.12 -9.66
N ASP A 37 -2.32 8.37 -10.11
CA ASP A 37 -1.88 8.72 -11.47
C ASP A 37 -0.41 8.37 -11.71
N LEU A 38 0.47 8.52 -10.71
CA LEU A 38 1.84 8.03 -10.79
C LEU A 38 1.90 6.51 -11.01
N TRP A 39 1.08 5.74 -10.28
CA TRP A 39 1.02 4.29 -10.45
C TRP A 39 0.44 3.85 -11.80
N ARG A 40 -0.50 4.62 -12.36
CA ARG A 40 -1.05 4.37 -13.70
C ARG A 40 -0.02 4.58 -14.81
N ALA A 41 0.98 5.43 -14.58
CA ALA A 41 2.03 5.73 -15.54
C ALA A 41 3.23 4.75 -15.48
N VAL A 42 3.24 3.80 -14.54
CA VAL A 42 4.36 2.88 -14.31
C VAL A 42 3.94 1.44 -14.56
N ASP A 43 4.84 0.64 -15.14
CA ASP A 43 4.68 -0.81 -15.21
C ASP A 43 4.87 -1.44 -13.82
N GLN A 44 3.81 -2.04 -13.30
CA GLN A 44 3.81 -2.71 -11.99
C GLN A 44 4.76 -3.91 -11.97
N GLN A 45 4.96 -4.59 -13.10
CA GLN A 45 5.91 -5.71 -13.17
C GLN A 45 7.35 -5.21 -13.03
N ALA A 46 7.71 -4.11 -13.70
CA ALA A 46 9.00 -3.47 -13.52
C ALA A 46 9.24 -3.03 -12.07
N VAL A 47 8.21 -2.53 -11.37
CA VAL A 47 8.29 -2.20 -9.94
C VAL A 47 8.54 -3.44 -9.09
N ALA A 48 7.81 -4.53 -9.33
CA ALA A 48 7.99 -5.79 -8.62
C ALA A 48 9.41 -6.37 -8.83
N THR A 49 9.91 -6.39 -10.06
CA THR A 49 11.27 -6.84 -10.39
C THR A 49 12.33 -5.98 -9.70
N LYS A 50 12.19 -4.64 -9.74
CA LYS A 50 13.11 -3.74 -9.06
C LYS A 50 13.08 -3.93 -7.53
N SER A 51 11.89 -4.09 -6.97
CA SER A 51 11.70 -4.35 -5.54
C SER A 51 12.39 -5.64 -5.10
N ALA A 52 12.21 -6.74 -5.85
CA ALA A 52 12.86 -8.01 -5.57
C ALA A 52 14.39 -7.88 -5.59
N ALA A 53 14.95 -7.22 -6.60
CA ALA A 53 16.39 -7.00 -6.72
C ALA A 53 16.97 -6.12 -5.60
N LEU A 54 16.21 -5.12 -5.12
CA LEU A 54 16.61 -4.31 -3.97
C LEU A 54 16.60 -5.14 -2.68
N PHE A 55 15.55 -5.94 -2.47
CA PHE A 55 15.50 -6.84 -1.33
C PHE A 55 16.70 -7.78 -1.30
N ASP A 56 17.03 -8.43 -2.42
CA ASP A 56 18.14 -9.40 -2.48
C ASP A 56 19.49 -8.73 -2.18
N GLN A 57 19.69 -7.49 -2.63
CA GLN A 57 20.86 -6.69 -2.27
C GLN A 57 20.92 -6.43 -0.76
N PHE A 58 19.81 -5.99 -0.15
CA PHE A 58 19.77 -5.75 1.30
C PHE A 58 19.92 -7.04 2.11
N ALA A 59 19.36 -8.17 1.66
CA ALA A 59 19.56 -9.47 2.28
C ALA A 59 21.04 -9.87 2.28
N ALA A 60 21.73 -9.69 1.14
CA ALA A 60 23.17 -9.95 1.05
C ALA A 60 23.99 -9.04 1.98
N ILE A 61 23.61 -7.76 2.12
CA ILE A 61 24.25 -6.83 3.07
C ILE A 61 24.02 -7.29 4.50
N GLY A 62 22.78 -7.61 4.88
CA GLY A 62 22.45 -8.11 6.22
C GLY A 62 23.21 -9.38 6.58
N ALA A 63 23.33 -10.31 5.64
CA ALA A 63 24.13 -11.53 5.82
C ALA A 63 25.61 -11.20 6.08
N ARG A 64 26.21 -10.24 5.35
CA ARG A 64 27.60 -9.78 5.58
C ARG A 64 27.79 -9.13 6.96
N LEU A 65 26.72 -8.58 7.52
CA LEU A 65 26.69 -7.95 8.84
C LEU A 65 26.28 -8.92 9.97
N ASN A 66 26.09 -10.21 9.66
CA ASN A 66 25.60 -11.23 10.61
C ASN A 66 24.23 -10.88 11.23
N LEU A 67 23.37 -10.21 10.48
CA LEU A 67 21.98 -9.96 10.87
C LEU A 67 21.09 -11.14 10.47
N GLU A 68 20.20 -11.57 11.36
CA GLU A 68 19.19 -12.58 11.04
C GLU A 68 18.06 -11.94 10.24
N CYS A 69 17.85 -12.38 9.00
CA CYS A 69 16.71 -11.91 8.20
C CYS A 69 15.40 -12.56 8.69
N ALA A 70 14.46 -11.75 9.17
CA ALA A 70 13.14 -12.21 9.61
C ALA A 70 12.14 -12.33 8.45
N SER A 71 12.41 -11.65 7.34
CA SER A 71 11.58 -11.73 6.14
C SER A 71 11.78 -13.06 5.41
N PRO A 72 10.73 -13.66 4.82
CA PRO A 72 10.89 -14.86 3.99
C PRO A 72 11.91 -14.63 2.86
N ALA A 73 12.70 -15.64 2.52
CA ALA A 73 13.65 -15.54 1.40
C ALA A 73 12.94 -15.66 0.03
N ASN A 74 11.89 -16.47 -0.06
CA ASN A 74 11.14 -16.70 -1.30
C ASN A 74 10.40 -15.41 -1.74
N PRO A 75 10.70 -14.84 -2.93
CA PRO A 75 10.05 -13.64 -3.47
C PRO A 75 8.51 -13.74 -3.55
N GLU A 76 7.97 -14.92 -3.86
CA GLU A 76 6.52 -15.15 -3.98
C GLU A 76 5.79 -15.13 -2.62
N ARG A 77 6.53 -15.13 -1.52
CA ARG A 77 5.97 -15.16 -0.15
C ARG A 77 6.28 -13.90 0.64
N ARG A 78 6.72 -12.83 -0.01
CA ARG A 78 7.11 -11.57 0.65
C ARG A 78 6.65 -10.34 -0.13
N GLY A 79 6.54 -9.21 0.58
CA GLY A 79 6.38 -7.90 -0.04
C GLY A 79 7.73 -7.23 -0.35
N SER A 80 7.67 -5.90 -0.50
CA SER A 80 8.84 -5.06 -0.83
C SER A 80 9.70 -4.63 0.37
N HIS A 81 9.31 -5.00 1.59
CA HIS A 81 10.05 -4.66 2.81
C HIS A 81 10.88 -5.86 3.29
N ILE A 82 12.07 -5.57 3.82
CA ILE A 82 12.96 -6.52 4.48
C ILE A 82 13.17 -6.13 5.93
N SER A 83 13.10 -7.09 6.85
CA SER A 83 13.30 -6.87 8.28
C SER A 83 14.34 -7.82 8.82
N PHE A 84 15.16 -7.31 9.73
CA PHE A 84 16.24 -8.05 10.38
C PHE A 84 16.03 -8.07 11.89
N ARG A 85 16.50 -9.13 12.55
CA ARG A 85 16.63 -9.18 14.00
C ARG A 85 18.06 -8.80 14.38
N HIS A 86 18.18 -8.05 15.46
CA HIS A 86 19.45 -7.75 16.10
C HIS A 86 19.29 -7.94 17.62
N PRO A 87 20.28 -8.49 18.33
CA PRO A 87 20.17 -8.75 19.78
C PRO A 87 19.94 -7.50 20.65
N GLN A 88 20.20 -6.31 20.11
CA GLN A 88 20.11 -5.03 20.81
C GLN A 88 19.07 -4.07 20.20
N ALA A 89 18.19 -4.57 19.32
CA ALA A 89 17.09 -3.78 18.76
C ALA A 89 15.88 -3.71 19.71
#